data_AF-A0A0B2VLD3-F1
#
_entry.id   AF-A0A0B2VLD3-F1
#
_cell.length_a   1.000
_cell.length_b   1.000
_cell.length_c   1.000
_cell.angle_alpha   90.00
_cell.angle_beta   90.00
_cell.angle_gamma   90.00
#
_symmetry.space_group_name_H-M   'P 1'
#
loop_
_entity.id
_entity.type
_entity.pdbx_description
1 polymer ?
#
loop_
_entity_poly.entity_id
_entity_poly.type
_entity_poly.pdbx_seq_one_letter_code
_entity_poly.pdbx_strand_id
1 'polypeptide(L)'
;MSNMTVTPLSRLPHRPTAGSRPYKRAPRGRVTKAMRERCERMKAMSKLQKMVPTAKASDSPFKLLLRVIEYMNALQVQLQEVDARANNSQLSVEVSELGRILAQCSIAMNRIHR
;
A
#
# COMPACT_ATOMS: atom_id res chain seq x y z
N MET A 1 55.69 73.84 -20.32
CA MET A 1 56.06 72.43 -20.54
C MET A 1 55.50 71.63 -19.38
N SER A 2 54.63 70.69 -19.73
CA SER A 2 53.83 69.83 -18.86
C SER A 2 54.70 68.88 -18.04
N ASN A 3 54.24 68.50 -16.84
CA ASN A 3 54.59 67.22 -16.23
C ASN A 3 53.37 66.71 -15.44
N MET A 4 52.62 65.80 -16.06
CA MET A 4 51.53 65.05 -15.44
C MET A 4 52.13 63.97 -14.55
N THR A 5 51.80 63.98 -13.26
CA THR A 5 52.21 62.94 -12.32
C THR A 5 51.33 61.72 -12.53
N VAL A 6 51.90 60.67 -13.12
CA VAL A 6 51.23 59.40 -13.39
C VAL A 6 51.22 58.56 -12.11
N THR A 7 50.04 58.31 -11.55
CA THR A 7 49.87 57.42 -10.40
C THR A 7 50.07 55.96 -10.83
N PRO A 8 51.01 55.18 -10.25
CA PRO A 8 51.16 53.78 -10.61
C PRO A 8 50.06 52.95 -9.93
N LEU A 9 49.27 52.27 -10.77
CA LEU A 9 48.28 51.28 -10.36
C LEU A 9 49.03 50.05 -9.83
N SER A 10 49.06 49.86 -8.51
CA SER A 10 49.70 48.69 -7.89
C SER A 10 48.91 48.23 -6.67
N ARG A 11 48.08 47.20 -6.88
CA ARG A 11 47.79 46.04 -5.98
C ARG A 11 46.39 45.50 -6.28
N LEU A 12 46.31 44.65 -7.31
CA LEU A 12 45.30 43.60 -7.35
C LEU A 12 45.77 42.47 -6.42
N PRO A 13 44.92 41.91 -5.55
CA PRO A 13 45.29 40.71 -4.80
C PRO A 13 45.39 39.53 -5.77
N HIS A 14 46.58 38.93 -5.85
CA HIS A 14 46.77 37.66 -6.52
C HIS A 14 45.87 36.59 -5.87
N ARG A 15 44.85 36.16 -6.62
CA ARG A 15 44.06 34.97 -6.33
C ARG A 15 44.98 33.75 -6.37
N PRO A 16 45.17 33.00 -5.27
CA PRO A 16 45.93 31.76 -5.33
C PRO A 16 45.20 30.81 -6.26
N THR A 17 45.91 30.35 -7.29
CA THR A 17 45.53 29.25 -8.16
C THR A 17 45.18 28.06 -7.28
N ALA A 18 43.88 27.73 -7.23
CA ALA A 18 43.37 26.57 -6.54
C ALA A 18 43.99 25.33 -7.18
N GLY A 19 45.05 24.82 -6.55
CA GLY A 19 45.53 23.47 -6.82
C GLY A 19 44.33 22.54 -6.74
N SER A 20 44.05 21.84 -7.84
CA SER A 20 42.98 20.86 -7.92
C SER A 20 43.27 19.76 -6.91
N ARG A 21 42.78 19.93 -5.68
CA ARG A 21 42.63 18.80 -4.77
C ARG A 21 41.65 17.86 -5.47
N PRO A 22 42.02 16.59 -5.75
CA PRO A 22 41.04 15.66 -6.24
C PRO A 22 39.97 15.58 -5.16
N TYR A 23 38.76 16.01 -5.50
CA TYR A 23 37.58 15.68 -4.72
C TYR A 23 37.64 14.15 -4.55
N LYS A 24 37.96 13.68 -3.35
CA LYS A 24 37.82 12.27 -3.01
C LYS A 24 36.35 11.97 -3.29
N ARG A 25 36.06 11.31 -4.41
CA ARG A 25 34.73 10.78 -4.69
C ARG A 25 34.38 9.96 -3.46
N ALA A 26 33.34 10.37 -2.74
CA ALA A 26 32.85 9.62 -1.59
C ALA A 26 32.74 8.14 -2.00
N PRO A 27 33.16 7.19 -1.15
CA PRO A 27 33.16 5.78 -1.51
C PRO A 27 31.75 5.41 -1.96
N ARG A 28 31.60 5.03 -3.24
CA ARG A 28 30.35 4.46 -3.73
C ARG A 28 30.10 3.17 -2.95
N GLY A 29 28.97 3.12 -2.26
CA GLY A 29 28.26 1.88 -1.95
C GLY A 29 28.76 1.07 -0.77
N ARG A 30 28.19 1.33 0.42
CA ARG A 30 27.67 0.26 1.27
C ARG A 30 26.28 0.64 1.74
N VAL A 31 25.26 -0.07 1.25
CA VAL A 31 23.92 0.04 1.81
C VAL A 31 23.99 -0.53 3.22
N THR A 32 23.84 0.32 4.22
CA THR A 32 23.78 -0.13 5.61
C THR A 32 22.52 -0.96 5.83
N LYS A 33 22.54 -1.90 6.78
CA LYS A 33 21.36 -2.69 7.16
C LYS A 33 20.14 -1.80 7.41
N ALA A 34 20.34 -0.72 8.16
CA ALA A 34 19.30 0.28 8.43
C ALA A 34 18.70 0.93 7.17
N MET A 35 19.53 1.20 6.15
CA MET A 35 19.04 1.76 4.89
C MET A 35 18.24 0.74 4.08
N ARG A 36 18.66 -0.54 4.09
CA ARG A 36 17.89 -1.63 3.47
C ARG A 36 16.52 -1.77 4.11
N GLU A 37 16.47 -1.84 5.44
CA GLU A 37 15.22 -1.95 6.20
C GLU A 37 14.29 -0.76 5.95
N ARG A 38 14.84 0.46 5.85
CA ARG A 38 14.04 1.65 5.50
C ARG A 38 13.42 1.52 4.11
N CYS A 39 14.19 1.09 3.12
CA CYS A 39 13.69 0.88 1.75
C CYS A 39 12.60 -0.20 1.71
N GLU A 40 12.79 -1.32 2.40
CA GLU A 40 11.79 -2.40 2.48
C GLU A 40 10.50 -1.92 3.13
N ARG A 41 10.60 -1.17 4.23
CA ARG A 41 9.44 -0.56 4.89
C ARG A 41 8.67 0.37 3.97
N MET A 42 9.37 1.23 3.21
CA MET A 42 8.73 2.13 2.25
C MET A 42 8.03 1.36 1.12
N LYS A 43 8.64 0.27 0.62
CA LYS A 43 8.01 -0.60 -0.38
C LYS A 43 6.75 -1.26 0.18
N ALA A 44 6.80 -1.76 1.41
CA ALA A 44 5.65 -2.37 2.07
C ALA A 44 4.50 -1.37 2.25
N MET A 45 4.80 -0.16 2.74
CA MET A 45 3.79 0.90 2.89
C MET A 45 3.18 1.30 1.55
N SER A 46 3.99 1.44 0.50
CA SER A 46 3.48 1.75 -0.84
C SER A 46 2.58 0.64 -1.38
N LYS A 47 2.90 -0.63 -1.12
CA LYS A 47 2.05 -1.76 -1.50
C LYS A 47 0.72 -1.73 -0.75
N LEU A 48 0.74 -1.52 0.57
CA LEU A 48 -0.47 -1.40 1.39
C LEU A 48 -1.38 -0.27 0.89
N GLN A 49 -0.79 0.89 0.56
CA GLN A 49 -1.55 2.03 0.03
C GLN A 49 -2.25 1.72 -1.30
N LYS A 50 -1.66 0.89 -2.16
CA LYS A 50 -2.32 0.47 -3.42
C LYS A 50 -3.43 -0.57 -3.22
N MET A 51 -3.34 -1.37 -2.15
CA MET A 51 -4.31 -2.42 -1.86
C MET A 51 -5.55 -1.90 -1.12
N VAL A 52 -5.44 -0.80 -0.39
CA VAL A 52 -6.53 -0.23 0.41
C VAL A 52 -7.21 0.89 -0.38
N PRO A 53 -8.47 0.72 -0.82
CA PRO A 53 -9.16 1.71 -1.65
C PRO A 53 -9.32 3.08 -0.99
N THR A 54 -9.42 3.10 0.35
CA THR A 54 -9.60 4.34 1.12
C THR A 54 -8.28 5.06 1.39
N ALA A 55 -7.11 4.48 1.09
CA ALA A 55 -5.81 5.06 1.40
C ALA A 55 -5.43 6.18 0.42
N LYS A 56 -4.84 7.26 0.94
CA LYS A 56 -4.38 8.42 0.17
C LYS A 56 -2.86 8.53 0.21
N ALA A 57 -2.26 9.07 -0.84
CA ALA A 57 -0.80 9.29 -0.92
C ALA A 57 -0.28 10.29 0.13
N SER A 58 -1.15 11.17 0.62
CA SER A 58 -0.84 12.13 1.68
C SER A 58 -1.00 11.57 3.10
N ASP A 59 -1.42 10.32 3.26
CA ASP A 59 -1.62 9.75 4.60
C ASP A 59 -0.29 9.54 5.32
N SER A 60 -0.27 9.84 6.62
CA SER A 60 0.85 9.45 7.47
C SER A 60 0.92 7.92 7.58
N PRO A 61 2.10 7.34 7.87
CA PRO A 61 2.24 5.89 8.02
C PRO A 61 1.25 5.29 9.01
N PHE A 62 0.98 5.97 10.13
CA PHE A 62 0.00 5.52 11.12
C PHE A 62 -1.42 5.54 10.58
N LYS A 63 -1.82 6.62 9.90
CA LYS A 63 -3.15 6.73 9.30
C LYS A 63 -3.38 5.69 8.20
N LEU A 64 -2.35 5.38 7.41
CA LEU A 64 -2.39 4.29 6.44
C LEU A 64 -2.65 2.94 7.14
N LEU A 65 -1.94 2.64 8.23
CA LEU A 65 -2.14 1.40 8.97
C LEU A 65 -3.55 1.30 9.56
N LEU A 66 -4.10 2.39 10.08
CA LEU A 66 -5.49 2.42 10.56
C LEU A 66 -6.47 2.07 9.43
N ARG A 67 -6.30 2.66 8.25
CA ARG A 67 -7.12 2.36 7.06
C ARG A 67 -7.00 0.91 6.60
N VAL A 68 -5.80 0.32 6.71
CA VAL A 68 -5.59 -1.11 6.42
C VAL A 68 -6.44 -1.97 7.36
N ILE A 69 -6.43 -1.66 8.67
CA ILE A 69 -7.21 -2.40 9.67
C ILE A 69 -8.71 -2.25 9.40
N GLU A 70 -9.19 -1.03 9.16
CA GLU A 70 -10.59 -0.77 8.83
C GLU A 70 -11.03 -1.54 7.58
N TYR A 71 -10.19 -1.55 6.54
CA TYR A 71 -10.48 -2.27 5.31
C TYR A 71 -10.48 -3.79 5.50
N MET A 72 -9.55 -4.34 6.29
CA MET A 72 -9.55 -5.76 6.64
C MET A 72 -10.83 -6.17 7.37
N ASN A 73 -11.28 -5.36 8.34
CA ASN A 73 -12.52 -5.63 9.06
C ASN A 73 -13.73 -5.59 8.11
N ALA A 74 -13.79 -4.62 7.21
CA ALA A 74 -14.85 -4.55 6.20
C ALA A 74 -14.88 -5.78 5.29
N LEU A 75 -13.71 -6.26 4.85
CA LEU A 75 -13.61 -7.49 4.04
C LEU A 75 -14.03 -8.73 4.82
N GLN A 76 -13.68 -8.83 6.10
CA GLN A 76 -14.10 -9.95 6.96
C GLN A 76 -15.62 -10.01 7.10
N VAL A 77 -16.27 -8.86 7.31
CA VAL A 77 -17.74 -8.79 7.37
C VAL A 77 -18.36 -9.22 6.04
N GLN A 78 -17.83 -8.73 4.91
CA GLN A 78 -18.32 -9.12 3.58
C GLN A 78 -18.19 -10.63 3.33
N LEU A 79 -17.06 -11.24 3.74
CA LEU A 79 -16.88 -12.69 3.62
C LEU A 79 -17.90 -13.46 4.47
N GLN A 80 -18.16 -13.02 5.71
CA GLN A 80 -19.17 -13.64 6.57
C GLN A 80 -20.58 -13.56 5.98
N GLU A 81 -20.94 -12.43 5.35
CA GLU A 81 -22.22 -12.27 4.67
C GLU A 81 -22.35 -13.19 3.44
N VAL A 82 -21.27 -13.35 2.67
CA VAL A 82 -21.24 -14.26 1.52
C VAL A 82 -21.41 -15.70 1.98
N ASP A 83 -20.71 -16.12 3.03
CA ASP A 83 -20.85 -17.47 3.61
C ASP A 83 -22.27 -17.70 4.15
N ALA A 84 -22.83 -16.73 4.87
CA ALA A 84 -24.20 -16.79 5.36
C ALA A 84 -25.20 -16.91 4.20
N ARG A 85 -24.99 -16.18 3.10
CA ARG A 85 -25.86 -16.24 1.91
C ARG A 85 -25.76 -17.59 1.20
N ALA A 86 -24.55 -18.16 1.10
CA ALA A 86 -24.34 -19.49 0.55
C ALA A 86 -25.08 -20.55 1.37
N ASN A 87 -24.93 -20.51 2.70
CA ASN A 87 -25.60 -21.43 3.61
C ASN A 87 -27.14 -21.30 3.54
N ASN A 88 -27.67 -20.08 3.51
CA ASN A 88 -29.11 -19.85 3.36
C ASN A 88 -29.66 -20.37 2.02
N SER A 89 -28.88 -20.22 0.95
CA SER A 89 -29.26 -20.73 -0.38
C SER A 89 -29.28 -22.26 -0.39
N GLN A 90 -28.29 -22.89 0.24
CA GLN A 90 -28.25 -24.35 0.38
C GLN A 90 -29.43 -24.87 1.21
N LEU A 91 -29.70 -24.26 2.37
CA LEU A 91 -30.85 -24.63 3.23
C LEU A 91 -32.18 -24.49 2.48
N SER A 92 -32.34 -23.46 1.64
CA SER A 92 -33.55 -23.26 0.84
C SER A 92 -33.78 -24.39 -0.17
N VAL A 93 -32.72 -24.93 -0.77
CA VAL A 93 -32.79 -26.07 -1.70
C VAL A 93 -33.17 -27.35 -0.94
N GLU A 94 -32.54 -27.61 0.20
CA GLU A 94 -32.82 -28.79 1.03
C GLU A 94 -34.26 -28.80 1.56
N VAL A 95 -34.76 -27.64 2.02
CA VAL A 95 -36.16 -27.49 2.48
C VAL A 95 -37.15 -27.73 1.32
N SER A 96 -36.84 -27.24 0.13
CA SER A 96 -37.68 -27.45 -1.06
C SER A 96 -37.75 -28.93 -1.46
N GLU A 97 -36.61 -29.64 -1.40
CA GLU A 97 -36.56 -31.08 -1.70
C GLU A 97 -37.30 -31.91 -0.64
N LEU A 98 -37.14 -31.58 0.65
CA LEU A 98 -37.93 -32.20 1.72
C LEU A 98 -39.44 -32.00 1.52
N GLY A 99 -39.87 -30.80 1.14
CA GLY A 99 -41.27 -30.52 0.80
C GLY A 99 -41.77 -31.38 -0.37
N ARG A 100 -40.94 -31.58 -1.39
CA ARG A 100 -41.25 -32.45 -2.54
C ARG A 100 -41.39 -33.91 -2.14
N ILE A 101 -40.47 -34.42 -1.31
CA ILE A 101 -40.51 -35.79 -0.78
C ILE A 101 -41.78 -35.99 0.07
N LEU A 102 -42.08 -35.07 0.98
CA LEU A 102 -43.27 -35.13 1.83
C LEU A 102 -44.57 -35.14 1.00
N ALA A 103 -44.64 -34.32 -0.05
CA ALA A 103 -45.78 -34.31 -0.96
C ALA A 103 -45.94 -35.67 -1.69
N GLN A 104 -44.84 -36.28 -2.14
CA GLN A 104 -44.86 -37.60 -2.76
C GLN A 104 -45.29 -38.70 -1.79
N CYS A 105 -44.79 -38.68 -0.55
CA CYS A 105 -45.22 -39.59 0.50
C CYS A 105 -46.72 -39.45 0.78
N SER A 106 -47.22 -38.22 0.90
CA SER A 106 -48.64 -37.95 1.10
C SER A 106 -49.50 -38.51 -0.03
N ILE A 107 -49.11 -38.28 -1.29
CA ILE A 107 -49.81 -38.84 -2.46
C ILE A 107 -49.77 -40.38 -2.45
N ALA A 108 -48.62 -40.97 -2.13
CA ALA A 108 -48.47 -42.43 -2.07
C ALA A 108 -49.36 -43.05 -0.98
N MET A 109 -49.39 -42.47 0.23
CA MET A 109 -50.23 -42.95 1.33
C MET A 109 -51.72 -42.84 1.02
N ASN A 110 -52.15 -41.74 0.40
CA ASN A 110 -53.54 -41.54 -0.01
C ASN A 110 -53.99 -42.52 -1.11
N ARG A 111 -53.05 -43.06 -1.90
CA ARG A 111 -53.35 -44.11 -2.89
C ARG A 111 -53.48 -45.51 -2.29
N ILE A 112 -52.89 -45.76 -1.12
CA ILE A 112 -52.96 -47.05 -0.43
C ILE A 112 -54.29 -47.20 0.35
N HIS A 113 -54.91 -46.08 0.75
CA HIS A 113 -56.18 -46.07 1.51
C HIS A 113 -57.43 -45.96 0.62
N ARG A 114 -57.30 -46.15 -0.70
CA ARG A 114 -58.40 -46.29 -1.66
C ARG A 114 -58.43 -47.72 -2.18
#